data_AF-A0A1Z5STL2-F1
#
_entry.id   AF-A0A1Z5STL2-F1
#
_cell.length_a   1.000
_cell.length_b   1.000
_cell.length_c   1.000
_cell.angle_alpha   90.00
_cell.angle_beta   90.00
_cell.angle_gamma   90.00
#
_symmetry.space_group_name_H-M   'P 1'
#
loop_
_entity.id
_entity.type
_entity.pdbx_description
1 polymer ?
#
loop_
_entity_poly.entity_id
_entity_poly.type
_entity_poly.pdbx_seq_one_letter_code
_entity_poly.pdbx_strand_id
1 'polypeptide(L)'
;MASTIRVGRTVKGSKGIYTITRKLHDHVWVASHLTSLSTKHTRSCAAHDNVVLKCASQKRLQREKRVLQMFKGHACIRQLIDYAGDPHCLVLEHLYEDALRSASKAPISRLNVKTIARNVLSALESLHANGIVHTDIKPDNMLLNYYH
;
A
#
# COMPACT_ATOMS: atom_id res chain seq x y z
N MET A 1 -14.21 2.85 23.27
CA MET A 1 -13.41 1.60 23.19
C MET A 1 -13.01 1.41 21.75
N ALA A 2 -11.70 1.35 21.45
CA ALA A 2 -11.26 1.10 20.08
C ALA A 2 -11.68 -0.31 19.67
N SER A 3 -12.42 -0.42 18.58
CA SER A 3 -12.97 -1.66 18.10
C SER A 3 -11.84 -2.58 17.60
N THR A 4 -11.69 -3.79 18.15
CA THR A 4 -10.58 -4.70 17.80
C THR A 4 -10.68 -5.16 16.34
N ILE A 5 -9.58 -5.01 15.60
CA ILE A 5 -9.48 -5.41 14.20
C ILE A 5 -9.16 -6.91 14.08
N ARG A 6 -9.87 -7.63 13.21
CA ARG A 6 -9.72 -9.09 13.02
C ARG A 6 -10.17 -9.53 11.62
N VAL A 7 -9.75 -10.72 11.20
CA VAL A 7 -10.23 -11.35 9.95
C VAL A 7 -11.75 -11.53 9.99
N GLY A 8 -12.40 -11.35 8.83
CA GLY A 8 -13.85 -11.36 8.66
C GLY A 8 -14.54 -10.05 9.03
N ARG A 9 -13.83 -9.12 9.68
CA ARG A 9 -14.38 -7.82 10.03
C ARG A 9 -14.45 -6.91 8.81
N THR A 10 -15.54 -6.16 8.72
CA THR A 10 -15.71 -5.08 7.76
C THR A 10 -15.28 -3.74 8.35
N VAL A 11 -14.53 -2.97 7.57
CA VAL A 11 -14.06 -1.62 7.87
C VAL A 11 -14.64 -0.66 6.84
N LYS A 12 -15.35 0.36 7.31
CA LYS A 12 -15.92 1.40 6.45
C LYS A 12 -14.89 2.52 6.27
N GLY A 13 -14.38 2.67 5.06
CA GLY A 13 -13.56 3.81 4.65
C GLY A 13 -14.42 4.98 4.16
N SER A 14 -13.76 6.03 3.67
CA SER A 14 -14.44 7.21 3.11
C SER A 14 -14.99 6.99 1.70
N LYS A 15 -14.45 6.01 0.96
CA LYS A 15 -14.82 5.68 -0.42
C LYS A 15 -15.43 4.30 -0.59
N GLY A 16 -15.22 3.40 0.37
CA GLY A 16 -15.67 2.02 0.23
C GLY A 16 -15.79 1.28 1.55
N ILE A 17 -16.20 0.02 1.42
CA ILE A 17 -16.33 -0.93 2.52
C ILE A 17 -15.34 -2.06 2.25
N TYR A 18 -14.57 -2.43 3.27
CA TYR A 18 -13.46 -3.37 3.13
C TYR A 18 -13.60 -4.52 4.11
N THR A 19 -13.62 -5.76 3.62
CA THR A 19 -13.70 -6.94 4.47
C THR A 19 -12.31 -7.55 4.64
N ILE A 20 -11.83 -7.61 5.88
CA ILE A 20 -10.49 -8.11 6.20
C ILE A 20 -10.43 -9.60 5.92
N THR A 21 -9.51 -10.01 5.06
CA THR A 21 -9.36 -11.41 4.62
C THR A 21 -8.18 -12.10 5.29
N ARG A 22 -7.09 -11.37 5.58
CA ARG A 22 -5.86 -11.94 6.16
C ARG A 22 -5.05 -10.91 6.95
N LYS A 23 -4.40 -11.31 8.04
CA LYS A 23 -3.35 -10.51 8.70
C LYS A 23 -1.99 -10.75 8.00
N LEU A 24 -1.27 -9.67 7.66
CA LEU A 24 0.09 -9.75 7.11
C LEU A 24 1.14 -9.59 8.20
N HIS A 25 0.98 -8.55 9.03
CA HIS A 25 1.87 -8.20 10.13
C HIS A 25 1.06 -7.57 11.26
N ASP A 26 1.72 -7.22 12.35
CA ASP A 26 1.14 -6.29 13.31
C ASP A 26 0.78 -4.99 12.60
N HIS A 27 -0.44 -4.51 12.83
CA HIS A 27 -0.96 -3.28 12.24
C HIS A 27 -1.20 -3.30 10.72
N VAL A 28 -1.07 -4.45 10.03
CA VAL A 28 -1.23 -4.55 8.57
C VAL A 28 -2.05 -5.78 8.16
N TRP A 29 -3.11 -5.56 7.38
CA TRP A 29 -4.04 -6.60 6.93
C TRP A 29 -4.34 -6.47 5.44
N VAL A 30 -4.65 -7.59 4.79
CA VAL A 30 -5.30 -7.61 3.47
C VAL A 30 -6.81 -7.55 3.68
N ALA A 31 -7.49 -6.79 2.83
CA ALA A 31 -8.95 -6.79 2.74
C ALA A 31 -9.40 -6.79 1.29
N SER A 32 -10.59 -7.30 1.03
CA SER A 32 -11.27 -7.15 -0.25
C SER A 32 -12.18 -5.92 -0.23
N HIS A 33 -12.22 -5.18 -1.34
CA HIS A 33 -13.16 -4.09 -1.54
C HIS A 33 -14.54 -4.66 -1.88
N LEU A 34 -15.55 -4.31 -1.08
CA LEU A 34 -16.94 -4.67 -1.34
C LEU A 34 -17.54 -3.64 -2.31
N THR A 35 -17.49 -3.92 -3.60
CA THR A 35 -18.17 -3.11 -4.61
C THR A 35 -19.67 -3.37 -4.53
N SER A 36 -20.42 -2.44 -3.92
CA SER A 36 -21.84 -2.33 -4.26
C SER A 36 -21.92 -1.80 -5.69
N LEU A 37 -22.06 -2.72 -6.64
CA LEU A 37 -22.35 -2.52 -8.07
C LEU A 37 -21.20 -1.92 -8.92
N SER A 38 -20.72 -2.77 -9.81
CA SER A 38 -19.96 -2.45 -11.03
C SER A 38 -20.41 -1.15 -11.70
N THR A 39 -19.63 -0.08 -11.57
CA THR A 39 -19.52 0.95 -12.62
C THR A 39 -18.21 0.72 -13.38
N LYS A 40 -18.32 -0.09 -14.44
CA LYS A 40 -17.34 -0.16 -15.53
C LYS A 40 -17.17 1.25 -16.09
N HIS A 41 -16.12 1.99 -15.74
CA HIS A 41 -15.51 3.06 -16.57
C HIS A 41 -14.29 3.72 -15.90
N THR A 42 -13.32 2.93 -15.45
CA THR A 42 -11.92 3.37 -15.40
C THR A 42 -11.05 2.18 -15.76
N ARG A 43 -10.23 2.32 -16.80
CA ARG A 43 -9.26 1.30 -17.24
C ARG A 43 -8.13 1.16 -16.21
N SER A 44 -8.41 0.62 -15.02
CA SER A 44 -7.38 -0.02 -14.21
C SER A 44 -7.60 -1.51 -14.33
N CYS A 45 -6.66 -2.16 -14.99
CA CYS A 45 -6.47 -3.59 -15.15
C CYS A 45 -7.11 -4.38 -13.99
N ALA A 46 -7.98 -5.33 -14.33
CA ALA A 46 -8.76 -6.18 -13.44
C ALA A 46 -7.89 -7.18 -12.64
N ALA A 47 -6.89 -6.69 -11.91
CA ALA A 47 -5.99 -7.50 -11.11
C ALA A 47 -6.04 -7.02 -9.66
N HIS A 48 -6.96 -7.65 -8.92
CA HIS A 48 -7.08 -7.69 -7.46
C HIS A 48 -7.90 -6.56 -6.82
N ASP A 49 -9.15 -6.88 -6.45
CA ASP A 49 -9.98 -6.16 -5.46
C ASP A 49 -9.35 -6.11 -4.05
N ASN A 50 -8.10 -6.53 -3.90
CA ASN A 50 -7.40 -6.56 -2.64
C ASN A 50 -6.74 -5.21 -2.37
N VAL A 51 -6.90 -4.77 -1.13
CA VAL A 51 -6.24 -3.60 -0.57
C VAL A 51 -5.48 -4.00 0.69
N VAL A 52 -4.60 -3.11 1.15
CA VAL A 52 -3.93 -3.27 2.44
C VAL A 52 -4.45 -2.22 3.41
N LEU A 53 -4.96 -2.68 4.55
CA LEU A 53 -5.30 -1.83 5.67
C LEU A 53 -4.08 -1.72 6.58
N LYS A 54 -3.61 -0.49 6.83
CA LYS A 54 -2.59 -0.19 7.83
C LYS A 54 -3.23 0.60 8.97
N CYS A 55 -3.36 0.02 10.14
CA CYS A 55 -4.09 0.59 11.27
C CYS A 55 -3.17 0.78 12.47
N ALA A 56 -3.02 2.03 12.88
CA ALA A 56 -2.13 2.44 13.96
C ALA A 56 -2.74 3.66 14.66
N SER A 57 -2.01 4.28 15.58
CA SER A 57 -2.46 5.52 16.20
C SER A 57 -2.68 6.62 15.16
N GLN A 58 -3.70 7.45 15.40
CA GLN A 58 -4.07 8.55 14.50
C GLN A 58 -2.85 9.45 14.18
N LYS A 59 -2.01 9.76 15.18
CA LYS A 59 -0.80 10.58 14.98
C LYS A 59 0.17 9.96 13.95
N ARG A 60 0.41 8.64 14.00
CA ARG A 60 1.29 7.95 13.05
C ARG A 60 0.69 7.96 11.65
N LEU A 61 -0.60 7.62 11.54
CA LEU A 61 -1.28 7.56 10.25
C LEU A 61 -1.44 8.92 9.58
N GLN A 62 -1.63 10.02 10.33
CA GLN A 62 -1.76 11.35 9.74
C GLN A 62 -0.49 11.82 9.02
N ARG A 63 0.70 11.53 9.58
CA ARG A 63 1.97 11.86 8.94
C ARG A 63 2.12 11.11 7.62
N GLU A 64 1.87 9.80 7.63
CA GLU A 64 1.97 8.96 6.45
C GLU A 64 0.92 9.33 5.39
N LYS A 65 -0.34 9.55 5.81
CA LYS A 65 -1.42 10.03 4.94
C LYS A 65 -1.03 11.29 4.19
N ARG A 66 -0.47 12.29 4.87
CA ARG A 66 -0.08 13.57 4.26
C ARG A 66 0.96 13.37 3.17
N VAL A 67 2.01 12.58 3.45
CA VAL A 67 3.06 12.30 2.45
C VAL A 67 2.47 11.54 1.26
N LEU A 68 1.70 10.48 1.49
CA LEU A 68 1.09 9.70 0.41
C LEU A 68 0.12 10.54 -0.45
N GLN A 69 -0.59 11.50 0.13
CA GLN A 69 -1.45 12.42 -0.62
C GLN A 69 -0.68 13.36 -1.55
N MET A 70 0.53 13.78 -1.18
CA MET A 70 1.38 14.63 -2.02
C MET A 70 1.87 13.90 -3.29
N PHE A 71 2.02 12.58 -3.23
CA PHE A 71 2.53 11.74 -4.32
C PHE A 71 1.45 10.87 -4.97
N LYS A 72 0.19 11.30 -4.91
CA LYS A 72 -0.91 10.62 -5.57
C LYS A 72 -0.65 10.54 -7.07
N GLY A 73 -0.69 9.33 -7.63
CA GLY A 73 -0.45 9.05 -9.04
C GLY A 73 1.02 8.80 -9.40
N HIS A 74 1.97 8.93 -8.46
CA HIS A 74 3.37 8.67 -8.73
C HIS A 74 3.65 7.16 -8.85
N ALA A 75 4.08 6.70 -10.03
CA ALA A 75 4.18 5.28 -10.37
C ALA A 75 5.13 4.45 -9.47
N CYS A 76 6.15 5.08 -8.86
CA CYS A 76 7.12 4.39 -8.00
C CYS A 76 6.91 4.63 -6.49
N ILE A 77 5.81 5.28 -6.09
CA ILE A 77 5.45 5.48 -4.68
C ILE A 77 4.12 4.78 -4.43
N ARG A 78 4.00 4.11 -3.28
CA ARG A 78 2.79 3.37 -2.96
C ARG A 78 1.57 4.30 -2.90
N GLN A 79 0.44 3.88 -3.48
CA GLN A 79 -0.77 4.68 -3.56
C GLN A 79 -1.69 4.50 -2.35
N LEU A 80 -2.20 5.64 -1.85
CA LEU A 80 -3.29 5.72 -0.88
C LEU A 80 -4.63 5.68 -1.63
N ILE A 81 -5.42 4.64 -1.38
CA ILE A 81 -6.73 4.43 -1.99
C ILE A 81 -7.81 5.14 -1.17
N ASP A 82 -7.85 4.90 0.13
CA ASP A 82 -8.90 5.37 1.04
C ASP A 82 -8.37 5.48 2.49
N TYR A 83 -9.19 5.93 3.43
CA TYR A 83 -8.90 5.92 4.86
C TYR A 83 -10.16 5.62 5.66
N ALA A 84 -10.00 4.98 6.82
CA ALA A 84 -11.07 4.65 7.75
C ALA A 84 -10.89 5.38 9.08
N GLY A 85 -12.01 5.81 9.68
CA GLY A 85 -12.03 6.50 10.97
C GLY A 85 -12.10 5.56 12.17
N ASP A 86 -12.79 4.42 12.04
CA ASP A 86 -12.95 3.43 13.11
C ASP A 86 -12.90 1.98 12.57
N PRO A 87 -11.83 1.22 12.86
CA PRO A 87 -10.59 1.69 13.48
C PRO A 87 -9.83 2.66 12.54
N HIS A 88 -8.95 3.49 13.11
CA HIS A 88 -8.10 4.37 12.29
C HIS A 88 -7.19 3.54 11.39
N CYS A 89 -7.42 3.60 10.08
CA CYS A 89 -6.66 2.85 9.08
C CYS A 89 -6.41 3.68 7.81
N LEU A 90 -5.26 3.46 7.19
CA LEU A 90 -5.04 3.80 5.78
C LEU A 90 -5.39 2.58 4.93
N VAL A 91 -6.05 2.82 3.80
CA VAL A 91 -6.32 1.81 2.78
C VAL A 91 -5.38 2.08 1.63
N LEU A 92 -4.43 1.17 1.43
CA LEU A 92 -3.33 1.30 0.49
C LEU A 92 -3.49 0.28 -0.63
N GLU A 93 -2.90 0.57 -1.80
CA GLU A 93 -2.81 -0.43 -2.86
C GLU A 93 -2.11 -1.70 -2.37
N HIS A 94 -2.56 -2.85 -2.87
CA HIS A 94 -1.94 -4.13 -2.57
C HIS A 94 -0.80 -4.41 -3.57
N LEU A 95 0.41 -4.56 -3.05
CA LEU A 95 1.59 -5.01 -3.77
C LEU A 95 1.96 -6.40 -3.25
N TYR A 96 2.47 -7.26 -4.13
CA TYR A 96 2.54 -8.71 -3.89
C TYR A 96 3.45 -9.08 -2.73
N GLU A 97 4.67 -8.56 -2.74
CA GLU A 97 5.69 -8.83 -1.72
C GLU A 97 6.72 -7.72 -1.68
N ASP A 98 7.58 -7.73 -0.67
CA ASP A 98 8.75 -6.85 -0.61
C ASP A 98 10.00 -7.50 -1.24
N ALA A 99 10.98 -6.69 -1.59
CA ALA A 99 12.19 -7.14 -2.27
C ALA A 99 13.05 -8.07 -1.40
N LEU A 100 13.01 -7.94 -0.07
CA LEU A 100 13.71 -8.85 0.83
C LEU A 100 13.13 -10.26 0.73
N ARG A 101 11.80 -10.39 0.86
CA ARG A 101 11.10 -11.68 0.74
C ARG A 101 11.27 -12.31 -0.63
N SER A 102 11.23 -11.51 -1.69
CA SER A 102 11.45 -11.99 -3.06
C SER A 102 12.85 -12.60 -3.19
N ALA A 103 13.88 -11.89 -2.72
CA ALA A 103 15.27 -12.36 -2.74
C ALA A 103 15.50 -13.60 -1.86
N SER A 104 14.77 -13.76 -0.75
CA SER A 104 14.86 -14.96 0.09
C SER A 104 14.30 -16.22 -0.56
N LYS A 105 13.36 -16.10 -1.50
CA LYS A 105 12.78 -17.25 -2.21
C LYS A 105 13.64 -17.70 -3.39
N ALA A 106 14.18 -16.75 -4.16
CA ALA A 106 15.03 -17.01 -5.30
C ALA A 106 15.90 -15.78 -5.63
N PRO A 107 17.07 -15.97 -6.26
CA PRO A 107 17.87 -14.85 -6.74
C PRO A 107 17.08 -13.94 -7.70
N ILE A 108 17.07 -12.65 -7.40
CA ILE A 108 16.49 -11.65 -8.30
C ILE A 108 17.48 -11.44 -9.47
N SER A 109 16.98 -11.52 -10.70
CA SER A 109 17.81 -11.33 -11.89
C SER A 109 18.47 -9.95 -11.90
N ARG A 110 19.66 -9.82 -12.53
CA ARG A 110 20.35 -8.52 -12.66
C ARG A 110 19.47 -7.47 -13.33
N LEU A 111 18.65 -7.88 -14.29
CA LEU A 111 17.70 -6.99 -14.97
C LEU A 111 16.64 -6.46 -13.98
N ASN A 112 16.05 -7.33 -13.16
CA ASN A 112 15.06 -6.93 -12.17
C ASN A 112 15.67 -6.04 -11.08
N VAL A 113 16.89 -6.33 -10.62
CA VAL A 113 17.61 -5.45 -9.68
C VAL A 113 17.80 -4.05 -10.27
N LYS A 114 18.22 -3.94 -11.54
CA LYS A 114 18.34 -2.64 -12.22
C LYS A 114 17.01 -1.90 -12.30
N THR A 115 15.92 -2.61 -12.61
CA THR A 115 14.57 -2.03 -12.65
C THR A 115 14.13 -1.52 -11.27
N ILE A 116 14.31 -2.32 -10.22
CA ILE A 116 13.99 -1.93 -8.83
C ILE A 116 14.80 -0.69 -8.44
N ALA A 117 16.12 -0.70 -8.68
CA ALA A 117 16.99 0.42 -8.35
C ALA A 117 16.56 1.71 -9.06
N ARG A 118 16.25 1.64 -10.37
CA ARG A 118 15.77 2.79 -11.14
C ARG A 118 14.45 3.34 -10.58
N ASN A 119 13.50 2.47 -10.24
CA ASN A 119 12.21 2.89 -9.69
C ASN A 119 12.37 3.53 -8.30
N VAL A 120 13.24 2.97 -7.44
CA VAL A 120 13.59 3.55 -6.13
C VAL A 120 14.23 4.93 -6.31
N LEU A 121 15.18 5.08 -7.23
CA LEU A 121 15.82 6.37 -7.50
C LEU A 121 14.82 7.42 -8.02
N SER A 122 13.89 7.03 -8.90
CA SER A 122 12.81 7.93 -9.36
C SER A 122 11.88 8.37 -8.23
N ALA A 123 11.55 7.46 -7.30
CA ALA A 123 10.78 7.82 -6.11
C ALA A 123 11.55 8.77 -5.18
N LEU A 124 12.85 8.51 -4.96
CA LEU A 124 13.70 9.35 -4.12
C LEU A 124 13.91 10.74 -4.71
N GLU A 125 14.12 10.85 -6.02
CA GLU A 125 14.19 12.13 -6.73
C GLU A 125 12.93 12.97 -6.46
N SER A 126 11.75 12.37 -6.61
CA SER A 126 10.47 13.05 -6.35
C SER A 126 10.28 13.45 -4.89
N LEU A 127 10.68 12.58 -3.95
CA LEU A 127 10.65 12.89 -2.51
C LEU A 127 11.57 14.08 -2.19
N HIS A 128 12.82 14.04 -2.67
CA HIS A 128 13.83 15.06 -2.41
C HIS A 128 13.49 16.41 -3.06
N ALA A 129 12.89 16.40 -4.26
CA ALA A 129 12.37 17.62 -4.90
C ALA A 129 11.31 18.34 -4.05
N ASN A 130 10.63 17.62 -3.15
CA ASN A 130 9.65 18.18 -2.21
C ASN A 130 10.20 18.35 -0.79
N GLY A 131 11.52 18.26 -0.59
CA GLY A 131 12.17 18.40 0.72
C GLY A 131 11.86 17.26 1.70
N ILE A 132 11.43 16.09 1.21
CA ILE A 132 11.07 14.94 2.03
C ILE A 132 12.19 13.91 1.99
N VAL A 133 12.66 13.49 3.16
CA VAL A 133 13.61 12.38 3.30
C VAL A 133 12.87 11.15 3.79
N HIS A 134 13.02 10.00 3.12
CA HIS A 134 12.33 8.75 3.50
C HIS A 134 12.83 8.19 4.85
N THR A 135 14.13 8.31 5.14
CA THR A 135 14.83 7.88 6.38
C THR A 135 14.90 6.37 6.64
N ASP A 136 14.11 5.54 5.95
CA ASP A 136 14.10 4.08 6.16
C ASP A 136 14.15 3.29 4.83
N ILE A 137 15.12 3.60 3.96
CA ILE A 137 15.28 2.91 2.68
C ILE A 137 16.01 1.58 2.89
N LYS A 138 15.29 0.48 2.64
CA LYS A 138 15.76 -0.90 2.80
C LYS A 138 14.87 -1.87 2.00
N PRO A 139 15.34 -3.09 1.67
CA PRO A 139 14.62 -4.00 0.78
C PRO A 139 13.21 -4.41 1.24
N ASP A 140 12.95 -4.50 2.55
CA ASP A 140 11.63 -4.80 3.10
C ASP A 140 10.62 -3.66 2.96
N ASN A 141 11.08 -2.44 2.67
CA ASN A 141 10.23 -1.30 2.32
C ASN A 141 10.11 -1.08 0.79
N MET A 142 10.74 -1.93 -0.03
CA MET A 142 10.62 -1.91 -1.49
C MET A 142 9.58 -2.92 -1.92
N LEU A 143 8.35 -2.46 -2.11
CA LEU A 143 7.22 -3.31 -2.49
C LEU A 143 7.21 -3.56 -4.00
N LEU A 144 6.97 -4.82 -4.39
CA LEU A 144 7.04 -5.32 -5.74
C LEU A 144 5.66 -5.73 -6.26
N ASN A 145 5.46 -5.56 -7.56
CA ASN A 145 4.33 -6.09 -8.30
C ASN A 145 4.85 -6.80 -9.56
N TYR A 146 4.15 -7.84 -10.00
CA TYR A 146 4.57 -8.67 -11.13
C TYR A 146 3.72 -8.45 -12.40
N TYR A 147 2.83 -7.47 -12.38
CA TYR A 147 2.04 -7.10 -13.56
C TYR A 147 2.83 -6.15 -14.44
N HIS A 148 3.01 -6.54 -15.70
CA HIS A 148 3.42 -5.68 -16.80
C HIS A 148 2.18 -5.06 -17.45
#